data_AF-A0A6H9L4W9-F1
#
_entry.id   AF-A0A6H9L4W9-F1
#
_cell.length_a   1.000
_cell.length_b   1.000
_cell.length_c   1.000
_cell.angle_alpha   90.00
_cell.angle_beta   90.00
_cell.angle_gamma   90.00
#
_symmetry.space_group_name_H-M   'P 1'
#
loop_
_entity.id
_entity.type
_entity.pdbx_description
1 polymer ?
#
loop_
_entity_poly.entity_id
_entity_poly.type
_entity_poly.pdbx_seq_one_letter_code
_entity_poly.pdbx_strand_id
1 'polypeptide(L)' 'MEEIHYNEFIITCEACGGVEKFTVHDSDDTDGIFQQFQCANGCGRNMLSFIKLGLLQVEPATETEAVS' A
#
# COMPACT_ATOMS: atom_id res chain seq x y z
N MET A 1 -12.47 3.88 -18.22
CA MET A 1 -11.09 3.54 -17.82
C MET A 1 -11.14 3.31 -16.31
N GLU A 2 -11.00 2.07 -15.85
CA GLU A 2 -11.02 1.77 -14.41
C GLU A 2 -9.61 1.95 -13.86
N GLU A 3 -9.44 2.95 -12.99
CA GLU A 3 -8.20 3.17 -12.25
C GLU A 3 -8.10 2.10 -11.16
N ILE A 4 -7.07 1.24 -11.23
CA ILE A 4 -6.81 0.27 -10.16
C ILE A 4 -5.96 0.96 -9.09
N HIS A 5 -6.57 1.17 -7.91
CA HIS A 5 -5.89 1.73 -6.76
C HIS A 5 -5.49 0.61 -5.79
N TYR A 6 -4.19 0.51 -5.49
CA TYR A 6 -3.69 -0.30 -4.39
C TYR A 6 -3.19 0.64 -3.30
N ASN A 7 -3.79 0.55 -2.11
CA ASN A 7 -3.30 1.25 -0.93
C ASN A 7 -2.54 0.23 -0.08
N GLU A 8 -1.26 0.50 0.18
CA GLU A 8 -0.46 -0.27 1.12
C GLU A 8 -0.31 0.54 2.41
N PHE A 9 -0.62 -0.10 3.52
CA PHE A 9 -0.41 0.42 4.86
C PHE A 9 0.75 -0.31 5.50
N ILE A 10 1.74 0.43 5.97
CA ILE A 10 2.97 -0.12 6.54
C ILE A 10 3.08 0.34 7.98
N ILE A 11 3.22 -0.61 8.90
CA ILE A 11 3.50 -0.34 10.30
C ILE A 11 4.93 -0.77 10.59
N THR A 12 5.72 0.16 11.13
CA THR A 12 7.11 -0.09 11.51
C THR A 12 7.29 0.14 13.00
N CYS A 13 7.90 -0.80 13.72
CA CYS A 13 8.32 -0.57 15.10
C CYS A 13 9.72 0.04 15.11
N GLU A 14 9.88 1.26 15.60
CA GLU A 14 11.18 1.95 15.65
C GLU A 14 12.14 1.32 16.66
N ALA A 15 11.61 0.64 17.68
CA ALA A 15 12.45 0.05 18.73
C ALA A 15 13.14 -1.24 18.27
N CYS A 16 12.43 -2.11 17.55
CA CYS A 16 12.97 -3.39 17.10
C CYS A 16 13.23 -3.46 15.59
N GLY A 17 12.81 -2.44 14.82
CA GLY A 17 12.90 -2.41 13.37
C GLY A 17 11.93 -3.36 12.65
N GLY A 18 10.93 -3.91 13.36
CA GLY A 18 9.93 -4.79 12.76
C GLY A 18 9.05 -4.03 11.77
N VAL A 19 8.81 -4.59 10.59
CA VAL A 19 7.99 -3.97 9.54
C VAL A 19 6.89 -4.94 9.13
N GLU A 20 5.65 -4.50 9.18
CA GLU A 20 4.49 -5.23 8.66
C GLU A 20 3.78 -4.40 7.58
N LYS A 21 3.29 -5.10 6.55
CA LYS A 21 2.61 -4.50 5.40
C LYS A 21 1.22 -5.08 5.25
N PHE A 22 0.26 -4.21 5.00
CA PHE A 22 -1.15 -4.55 4.86
C PHE A 22 -1.68 -3.94 3.58
N THR A 23 -2.35 -4.74 2.76
CA THR A 23 -3.13 -4.23 1.64
C THR A 23 -4.46 -3.73 2.18
N VAL A 24 -4.78 -2.46 1.94
CA VAL A 24 -6.01 -1.82 2.39
C VAL A 24 -6.77 -1.26 1.19
N HIS A 25 -8.08 -1.20 1.29
CA HIS A 25 -8.92 -0.60 0.24
C HIS A 25 -9.21 0.86 0.59
N ASP A 26 -9.52 1.15 1.85
CA ASP A 26 -9.81 2.50 2.33
C ASP A 26 -9.06 2.84 3.63
N SER A 27 -9.09 4.11 3.99
CA SER A 27 -8.60 4.66 5.26
C SER A 27 -9.27 4.04 6.49
N ASP A 28 -10.55 3.68 6.43
CA ASP A 28 -11.24 3.02 7.55
C ASP A 28 -10.60 1.66 7.91
N ASP A 29 -10.06 0.92 6.93
CA ASP A 29 -9.36 -0.36 7.18
C ASP A 29 -8.10 -0.13 8.01
N THR A 30 -7.44 1.02 7.84
CA THR A 30 -6.16 1.31 8.50
C THR A 30 -6.31 1.60 9.99
N ASP A 31 -7.41 2.24 10.41
CA ASP A 31 -7.69 2.48 11.83
C ASP A 31 -7.93 1.17 12.58
N GLY A 32 -8.65 0.23 11.97
CA GLY A 32 -8.90 -1.09 12.53
C GLY A 32 -7.62 -1.92 12.70
N ILE A 33 -6.74 -1.89 11.69
CA ILE A 33 -5.43 -2.56 11.74
C ILE A 33 -4.56 -1.90 12.81
N PHE A 34 -4.56 -0.57 12.89
CA PHE A 34 -3.75 0.16 13.86
C PHE A 34 -4.16 -0.15 15.31
N GLN A 35 -5.45 -0.14 15.63
CA GLN A 35 -5.92 -0.44 16.99
C GLN A 35 -5.58 -1.86 17.44
N GLN A 36 -5.50 -2.80 16.51
CA GLN A 36 -5.19 -4.20 16.79
C GLN A 36 -3.70 -4.50 16.71
N PHE A 37 -2.91 -3.64 16.08
CA PHE A 37 -1.49 -3.88 15.87
C PHE A 37 -0.72 -3.84 17.19
N GLN A 38 -0.13 -4.98 17.53
CA GLN A 38 0.82 -5.10 18.61
C GLN A 38 2.12 -5.62 18.04
N CYS A 39 3.20 -4.84 18.24
CA CYS A 39 4.53 -5.32 17.91
C CYS A 39 4.78 -6.64 18.65
N ALA A 40 5.20 -7.68 17.93
CA ALA A 40 5.49 -9.01 18.50
C ALA A 40 6.48 -8.97 19.68
N ASN A 41 7.36 -7.96 19.71
CA ASN A 41 8.34 -7.75 20.77
C ASN A 41 7.83 -6.86 21.92
N GLY A 42 6.55 -6.44 21.89
CA GLY A 42 5.92 -5.64 22.94
C GLY A 42 6.49 -4.22 23.10
N CYS A 43 7.18 -3.68 22.09
CA CYS A 43 7.94 -2.44 22.24
C CYS A 43 7.09 -1.17 22.34
N GLY A 44 5.87 -1.16 21.78
CA GLY A 44 4.94 -0.03 21.82
C GLY A 44 5.35 1.23 21.06
N ARG A 45 6.48 1.22 20.33
CA ARG A 45 6.97 2.36 19.53
C ARG A 45 6.69 2.13 18.05
N ASN A 46 5.42 2.26 17.67
CA ASN A 46 4.96 1.99 16.31
C ASN A 46 4.87 3.31 15.52
N MET A 47 5.51 3.35 14.35
CA MET A 47 5.38 4.38 13.32
C MET A 47 4.49 3.89 12.19
N LEU A 48 3.75 4.84 11.61
CA LEU A 48 2.76 4.61 10.56
C LEU A 48 3.28 5.19 9.25
N SER A 49 3.17 4.43 8.17
CA SER A 49 3.51 4.90 6.82
C SER A 49 2.44 4.43 5.84
N PHE A 50 1.91 5.38 5.07
CA PHE A 50 0.87 5.11 4.07
C PHE A 50 1.47 5.29 2.68
N ILE A 51 1.31 4.29 1.82
CA ILE A 51 1.75 4.35 0.43
C ILE A 51 0.53 4.10 -0.47
N LYS A 52 0.16 5.13 -1.24
CA LYS A 52 -0.86 5.00 -2.29
C LYS A 52 -0.16 4.77 -3.63
N LEU A 53 -0.31 3.57 -4.17
CA LEU A 53 0.22 3.21 -5.49
C LEU A 53 -0.91 3.35 -6.52
N GLY A 54 -0.81 4.37 -7.37
CA GLY A 54 -1.63 4.48 -8.57
C GLY A 54 -0.96 3.74 -9.72
N LEU A 55 -1.61 2.74 -10.30
CA LEU A 55 -1.11 2.06 -11.49
C LEU A 55 -1.78 2.66 -12.73
N LEU A 56 -0.96 3.18 -13.66
CA LEU A 56 -1.43 3.58 -14.98
C LEU A 56 -1.45 2.34 -15.88
N GLN A 57 -2.65 1.93 -16.30
CA GLN A 57 -2.78 0.85 -17.27
C GLN A 57 -2.42 1.42 -18.65
N VAL A 58 -1.25 1.03 -19.17
CA VAL A 58 -0.82 1.40 -20.53
C VAL A 58 -1.56 0.49 -21.50
N GLU A 59 -2.49 1.04 -22.27
CA GLU A 59 -3.09 0.31 -23.39
C GLU A 59 -1.98 -0.02 -24.41
N PRO A 60 -1.90 -1.26 -24.91
CA PRO A 60 -0.92 -1.60 -25.93
C PRO A 60 -1.17 -0.72 -27.14
N ALA A 61 -0.13 0.00 -27.57
CA ALA A 61 -0.20 0.82 -28.78
C ALA A 61 -0.60 -0.09 -29.95
N THR A 62 -1.81 0.08 -30.47
CA THR A 62 -2.21 -0.52 -31.73
C THR A 62 -1.25 0.03 -32.78
N GLU A 63 -0.37 -0.84 -33.28
CA GLU A 63 0.57 -0.51 -34.36
C GLU A 63 -0.20 0.16 -35.50
N THR A 64 -0.05 1.48 -35.60
CA THR A 64 -0.65 2.27 -36.67
C THR A 64 0.19 2.05 -37.92
N GLU A 65 -0.41 1.29 -38.84
CA GLU A 65 -0.32 1.42 -40.29
C GLU A 65 1.07 1.69 -40.88
N ALA A 66 1.68 0.62 -41.40
CA ALA A 66 2.74 0.71 -42.40
C ALA A 66 2.22 1.48 -43.61
N VAL A 67 2.56 2.78 -43.67
CA VAL A 67 2.41 3.61 -44.87
C VAL A 67 3.24 2.98 -45.98
N SER A 68 2.55 2.41 -46.97
CA SER A 68 3.10 1.96 -48.26
C SER A 68 3.01 3.06 -49.30
#